data_AF-A0A9X9LCM5-F1
#
_entry.id   AF-A0A9X9LCM5-F1
#
_cell.length_a   1.000
_cell.length_b   1.000
_cell.length_c   1.000
_cell.angle_alpha   90.00
_cell.angle_beta   90.00
_cell.angle_gamma   90.00
#
_symmetry.space_group_name_H-M   'P 1'
#
loop_
_entity.id
_entity.type
_entity.pdbx_description
1 polymer ?
#
loop_
_entity_poly.entity_id
_entity_poly.type
_entity_poly.pdbx_seq_one_letter_code
_entity_poly.pdbx_strand_id
1 'polypeptide(L)'
;MSLKSERRGIHVDQSELLCKKGCGYYGNPAWQGFCSKCWREEYHKARQKQIQEDWELAERLQREEEEAFASSQSGQGAQSLTFSKFEEKKTNEKTRKVTTVKKFFSASSRVGSKKEIQEAKAPSPSINRQTSIETDRVSKEFIEFLKTFHKTGQEIYKQTKMFLETMHYKRDLSIEEQSECTQDFYQNVAERMQTRGKVPPERVEKIMDQIEKYIMTRLYKYVFCPETTDDEKKDLAIQKRIRALHWVTPQMLCVPVNEEISEVSDMVVKAITGQ
;
A
#
# COMPACT_ATOMS: atom_id res chain seq x y z
N MET A 1 -55.55 11.18 19.44
CA MET A 1 -54.24 11.09 20.10
C MET A 1 -53.17 11.08 19.01
N SER A 2 -52.09 11.86 19.13
CA SER A 2 -51.05 11.89 18.11
C SER A 2 -50.05 10.76 18.35
N LEU A 3 -50.08 9.74 17.48
CA LEU A 3 -49.04 8.70 17.44
C LEU A 3 -47.76 9.31 16.87
N LYS A 4 -46.96 9.94 17.73
CA LYS A 4 -45.54 10.20 17.44
C LYS A 4 -44.84 8.86 17.28
N SER A 5 -44.77 8.37 16.05
CA SER A 5 -43.85 7.30 15.70
C SER A 5 -42.44 7.84 15.93
N GLU A 6 -41.78 7.35 16.99
CA GLU A 6 -40.35 7.55 17.17
C GLU A 6 -39.65 6.87 15.99
N ARG A 7 -39.21 7.70 15.04
CA ARG A 7 -38.47 7.25 13.88
C ARG A 7 -37.14 6.70 14.38
N ARG A 8 -37.02 5.38 14.44
CA ARG A 8 -35.78 4.66 14.75
C ARG A 8 -34.76 4.93 13.64
N GLY A 9 -34.08 6.06 13.74
CA GLY A 9 -32.96 6.41 12.88
C GLY A 9 -31.80 5.45 13.11
N ILE A 10 -30.99 5.26 12.08
CA ILE A 10 -29.75 4.48 12.18
C ILE A 10 -28.72 5.37 12.89
N HIS A 11 -28.68 5.28 14.22
CA HIS A 11 -27.73 6.01 15.05
C HIS A 11 -26.44 5.20 15.20
N VAL A 12 -25.30 5.87 15.04
CA VAL A 12 -23.97 5.42 15.44
C VAL A 12 -23.48 6.45 16.43
N ASP A 13 -23.06 6.02 17.61
CA ASP A 13 -22.61 6.95 18.65
C ASP A 13 -21.25 7.55 18.28
N GLN A 14 -21.02 8.84 18.58
CA GLN A 14 -19.78 9.50 18.20
C GLN A 14 -18.54 8.84 18.83
N SER A 15 -18.68 8.22 20.02
CA SER A 15 -17.59 7.51 20.69
C SER A 15 -17.15 6.23 19.97
N GLU A 16 -18.05 5.57 19.23
CA GLU A 16 -17.71 4.40 18.40
C GLU A 16 -16.82 4.78 17.19
N LEU A 17 -16.88 6.05 16.77
CA LEU A 17 -16.06 6.58 15.68
C LEU A 17 -14.69 7.10 16.16
N LEU A 18 -14.52 7.36 17.46
CA LEU A 18 -13.27 7.88 18.01
C LEU A 18 -12.17 6.81 18.07
N CYS A 19 -10.91 7.26 18.00
CA CYS A 19 -9.75 6.41 18.16
C CYS A 19 -9.75 5.75 19.55
N LYS A 20 -9.64 4.41 19.59
CA LYS A 20 -9.58 3.59 20.82
C LYS A 20 -8.49 4.01 21.81
N LYS A 21 -7.48 4.77 21.38
CA LYS A 21 -6.42 5.33 22.24
C LYS A 21 -6.82 6.66 22.92
N GLY A 22 -8.07 7.12 22.75
CA GLY A 22 -8.61 8.31 23.40
C GLY A 22 -8.04 9.66 22.92
N CYS A 23 -7.31 9.68 21.80
CA CYS A 23 -6.51 10.83 21.38
C CYS A 23 -7.30 11.98 20.70
N GLY A 24 -8.63 11.96 20.74
CA GLY A 24 -9.49 13.00 20.14
C GLY A 24 -9.69 12.93 18.62
N TYR A 25 -8.91 12.11 17.90
CA TYR A 25 -9.08 11.86 16.47
C TYR A 25 -10.00 10.67 16.20
N TYR A 26 -10.63 10.63 15.02
CA TYR A 26 -11.42 9.49 14.56
C TYR A 26 -10.55 8.25 14.26
N GLY A 27 -11.04 7.07 14.59
CA GLY A 27 -10.49 5.78 14.20
C GLY A 27 -11.24 5.17 13.02
N ASN A 28 -10.77 4.04 12.48
CA ASN A 28 -11.53 3.26 11.51
C ASN A 28 -11.31 1.74 11.65
N PRO A 29 -12.21 0.88 11.13
CA PRO A 29 -12.09 -0.57 11.27
C PRO A 29 -10.85 -1.20 10.61
N ALA A 30 -10.34 -0.63 9.52
CA ALA A 30 -9.14 -1.15 8.84
C ALA A 30 -7.88 -1.01 9.70
N TRP A 31 -7.83 0.03 10.54
CA TRP A 31 -6.82 0.24 11.58
C TRP A 31 -7.33 -0.20 12.97
N GLN A 32 -8.20 -1.21 13.03
CA GLN A 32 -8.74 -1.82 14.26
C GLN A 32 -9.45 -0.84 15.23
N GLY A 33 -9.84 0.35 14.78
CA GLY A 33 -10.40 1.44 15.61
C GLY A 33 -9.37 2.47 16.08
N PHE A 34 -8.14 2.48 15.57
CA PHE A 34 -7.15 3.53 15.80
C PHE A 34 -7.17 4.59 14.68
N CYS A 35 -6.73 5.81 14.98
CA CYS A 35 -6.43 6.83 13.97
C CYS A 35 -5.07 6.54 13.30
N SER A 36 -4.78 7.19 12.16
CA SER A 36 -3.56 6.96 11.36
C SER A 36 -2.26 7.04 12.16
N LYS A 37 -2.14 8.01 13.07
CA LYS A 37 -0.98 8.17 13.96
C LYS A 37 -0.88 7.03 14.98
N CYS A 38 -1.94 6.78 15.72
CA CYS A 38 -1.93 5.78 16.79
C CYS A 38 -1.83 4.35 16.25
N TRP A 39 -2.40 4.08 15.07
CA TRP A 39 -2.19 2.81 14.35
C TRP A 39 -0.72 2.57 14.06
N ARG A 40 -0.03 3.59 13.52
CA ARG A 40 1.40 3.50 13.19
C ARG A 40 2.27 3.28 14.43
N GLU A 41 1.95 3.97 15.54
CA GLU A 41 2.62 3.78 16.83
C GLU A 41 2.51 2.33 17.35
N GLU A 42 1.32 1.73 17.33
CA GLU A 42 1.15 0.35 17.80
C GLU A 42 1.64 -0.70 16.78
N TYR A 43 1.53 -0.43 15.47
CA TYR A 43 2.08 -1.26 14.41
C TYR A 43 3.61 -1.37 14.49
N HIS A 44 4.33 -0.25 14.67
CA HIS A 44 5.78 -0.28 14.85
C HIS A 44 6.20 -1.05 16.11
N LYS A 45 5.48 -0.92 17.23
CA LYS A 45 5.74 -1.73 18.43
C LYS A 45 5.51 -3.22 18.16
N ALA A 46 4.42 -3.59 17.49
CA ALA A 46 4.13 -4.98 17.16
C ALA A 46 5.23 -5.57 16.25
N ARG A 47 5.65 -4.83 15.23
CA ARG A 47 6.74 -5.21 14.32
C ARG A 47 8.09 -5.33 15.05
N GLN A 48 8.42 -4.39 15.94
CA GLN A 48 9.64 -4.46 16.77
C GLN A 48 9.62 -5.67 17.72
N LYS A 49 8.48 -5.92 18.40
CA LYS A 49 8.31 -7.09 19.26
C LYS A 49 8.46 -8.39 18.47
N GLN A 50 7.85 -8.49 17.29
CA GLN A 50 7.98 -9.66 16.44
C GLN A 50 9.44 -9.89 16.02
N ILE A 51 10.16 -8.84 15.58
CA ILE A 51 11.58 -8.95 15.22
C ILE A 51 12.44 -9.44 16.42
N GLN A 52 12.11 -9.04 17.65
CA GLN A 52 12.77 -9.54 18.85
C GLN A 52 12.41 -11.01 19.14
N GLU A 53 11.13 -11.39 19.04
CA GLU A 53 10.71 -12.79 19.24
C GLU A 53 11.28 -13.73 18.18
N ASP A 54 11.37 -13.29 16.92
CA ASP A 54 12.01 -14.00 15.81
C ASP A 54 13.54 -14.14 16.03
N TRP A 55 14.20 -13.11 16.60
CA TRP A 55 15.63 -13.18 16.98
C TRP A 55 15.88 -14.13 18.15
N GLU A 56 15.09 -14.05 19.23
CA GLU A 56 15.20 -14.94 20.40
C GLU A 56 14.93 -16.41 20.01
N LEU A 57 14.02 -16.64 19.06
CA LEU A 57 13.78 -17.96 18.45
C LEU A 57 14.99 -18.44 17.64
N ALA A 58 15.59 -17.57 16.82
CA ALA A 58 16.78 -17.92 16.01
C ALA A 58 17.99 -18.25 16.89
N GLU A 59 18.25 -17.48 17.96
CA GLU A 59 19.33 -17.78 18.91
C GLU A 59 19.12 -19.14 19.59
N ARG A 60 17.88 -19.47 19.98
CA ARG A 60 17.56 -20.77 20.59
C ARG A 60 17.77 -21.92 19.61
N LEU A 61 17.30 -21.79 18.37
CA LEU A 61 17.48 -22.81 17.34
C LEU A 61 18.96 -23.04 17.02
N GLN A 62 19.78 -21.98 16.92
CA GLN A 62 21.22 -22.13 16.70
C GLN A 62 21.90 -22.86 17.87
N ARG A 63 21.51 -22.57 19.12
CA ARG A 63 22.01 -23.30 20.31
C ARG A 63 21.63 -24.78 20.28
N GLU A 64 20.39 -25.09 19.91
CA GLU A 64 19.92 -26.48 19.74
C GLU A 64 20.68 -27.24 18.63
N GLU A 65 21.02 -26.57 17.51
CA GLU A 65 21.87 -27.14 16.46
C GLU A 65 23.33 -27.36 16.90
N GLU A 66 23.92 -26.40 17.63
CA GLU A 66 25.30 -26.50 18.16
C GLU A 66 25.41 -27.63 19.21
N GLU A 67 24.42 -27.77 20.10
CA GLU A 67 24.35 -28.87 21.08
C GLU A 67 24.19 -30.24 20.41
N ALA A 68 23.31 -30.36 19.41
CA ALA A 68 23.14 -31.59 18.63
C ALA A 68 24.42 -31.97 17.86
N PHE A 69 25.11 -31.00 17.27
CA PHE A 69 26.39 -31.22 16.58
C PHE A 69 27.50 -31.65 17.54
N ALA A 70 27.62 -31.01 18.72
CA ALA A 70 28.57 -31.40 19.76
C ALA A 70 28.32 -32.83 20.27
N SER A 71 27.04 -33.18 20.52
CA SER A 71 26.65 -34.54 20.94
C SER A 71 27.09 -35.60 19.91
N SER A 72 27.04 -35.29 18.61
CA SER A 72 27.47 -36.21 17.55
C SER A 72 28.98 -36.50 17.56
N GLN A 73 29.83 -35.57 18.02
CA GLN A 73 31.29 -35.76 18.05
C GLN A 73 31.77 -36.48 19.32
N SER A 74 31.05 -36.34 20.43
CA SER A 74 31.38 -37.02 21.70
C SER A 74 31.22 -38.55 21.66
N GLY A 75 30.62 -39.09 20.59
CA GLY A 75 30.22 -40.49 20.43
C GLY A 75 31.21 -41.44 19.73
N GLN A 76 32.53 -41.35 19.94
CA GLN A 76 33.46 -42.37 19.42
C GLN A 76 33.68 -43.53 20.40
N GLY A 77 32.77 -44.51 20.35
CA GLY A 77 32.80 -45.72 21.19
C GLY A 77 32.71 -47.07 20.48
N ALA A 78 32.39 -47.13 19.17
CA ALA A 78 32.46 -48.36 18.37
C ALA A 78 32.44 -48.14 16.84
N GLN A 79 33.26 -48.93 16.14
CA GLN A 79 33.15 -49.35 14.73
C GLN A 79 32.95 -48.29 13.62
N SER A 80 34.08 -47.86 13.07
CA SER A 80 34.18 -47.38 11.68
C SER A 80 33.80 -48.49 10.68
N LEU A 81 32.57 -48.45 10.14
CA LEU A 81 32.14 -49.32 9.04
C LEU A 81 32.56 -48.74 7.67
N THR A 82 33.81 -48.97 7.28
CA THR A 82 34.32 -48.60 5.95
C THR A 82 33.66 -49.44 4.85
N PHE A 83 32.61 -48.92 4.22
CA PHE A 83 31.96 -49.58 3.08
C PHE A 83 32.79 -49.41 1.80
N SER A 84 33.89 -50.16 1.69
CA SER A 84 34.84 -50.07 0.57
C SER A 84 35.55 -51.39 0.24
N LYS A 85 34.77 -52.48 0.12
CA LYS A 85 35.13 -53.61 -0.78
C LYS A 85 33.96 -54.55 -1.07
N PHE A 86 33.36 -54.40 -2.25
CA PHE A 86 32.70 -55.50 -2.95
C PHE A 86 32.77 -55.26 -4.46
N GLU A 87 33.73 -55.90 -5.12
CA GLU A 87 33.84 -55.87 -6.58
C GLU A 87 32.97 -56.97 -7.20
N GLU A 88 32.16 -56.56 -8.18
CA GLU A 88 31.76 -57.33 -9.37
C GLU A 88 31.28 -58.80 -9.18
N LYS A 89 29.95 -58.99 -9.16
CA LYS A 89 29.27 -59.65 -10.31
C LYS A 89 27.74 -59.51 -10.37
N LYS A 90 27.24 -59.73 -11.60
CA LYS A 90 25.85 -59.83 -12.06
C LYS A 90 25.04 -60.77 -11.13
N THR A 91 23.75 -60.54 -10.84
CA THR A 91 22.67 -60.66 -11.84
C THR A 91 21.36 -59.90 -11.54
N ASN A 92 20.73 -59.44 -12.63
CA ASN A 92 19.29 -59.35 -12.93
C ASN A 92 18.28 -58.53 -12.06
N GLU A 93 17.77 -57.46 -12.71
CA GLU A 93 16.32 -57.14 -12.91
C GLU A 93 15.61 -55.97 -12.17
N LYS A 94 14.88 -55.17 -12.98
CA LYS A 94 13.77 -54.23 -12.74
C LYS A 94 13.84 -53.25 -11.53
N THR A 95 14.37 -52.04 -11.70
CA THR A 95 13.75 -50.82 -12.32
C THR A 95 12.62 -50.12 -11.55
N ARG A 96 12.88 -48.86 -11.15
CA ARG A 96 12.09 -47.67 -11.54
C ARG A 96 12.91 -46.39 -11.32
N LYS A 97 13.08 -45.58 -12.38
CA LYS A 97 13.65 -44.22 -12.36
C LYS A 97 12.78 -43.31 -13.23
N VAL A 98 12.48 -42.11 -12.72
CA VAL A 98 11.97 -40.95 -13.47
C VAL A 98 12.70 -39.75 -12.86
N THR A 99 13.69 -39.07 -13.46
CA THR A 99 14.02 -38.73 -14.86
C THR A 99 13.33 -37.43 -15.32
N THR A 100 14.04 -36.32 -15.10
CA THR A 100 13.73 -34.96 -15.56
C THR A 100 13.80 -34.83 -17.08
N VAL A 101 12.91 -34.06 -17.72
CA VAL A 101 13.05 -33.66 -19.14
C VAL A 101 12.54 -32.23 -19.38
N LYS A 102 13.13 -31.53 -20.36
CA LYS A 102 12.70 -30.20 -20.85
C LYS A 102 11.75 -30.31 -22.06
N LYS A 103 10.97 -29.23 -22.26
CA LYS A 103 10.42 -28.67 -23.52
C LYS A 103 10.36 -29.56 -24.79
N PHE A 104 9.19 -29.56 -25.44
CA PHE A 104 9.04 -29.76 -26.89
C PHE A 104 8.15 -28.68 -27.53
N PHE A 105 8.14 -28.58 -28.86
CA PHE A 105 7.62 -27.44 -29.65
C PHE A 105 6.48 -27.82 -30.62
N SER A 106 5.51 -26.89 -30.78
CA SER A 106 4.81 -26.47 -32.02
C SER A 106 4.01 -27.42 -32.95
N ALA A 107 2.91 -26.87 -33.50
CA ALA A 107 2.30 -27.11 -34.83
C ALA A 107 1.51 -28.43 -35.07
N SER A 108 0.41 -28.47 -35.88
CA SER A 108 -0.45 -27.43 -36.50
C SER A 108 -1.77 -28.05 -37.09
N SER A 109 -2.71 -27.19 -37.55
CA SER A 109 -3.91 -27.48 -38.40
C SER A 109 -5.12 -28.15 -37.70
N ARG A 110 -6.41 -27.94 -38.07
CA ARG A 110 -7.21 -27.07 -39.00
C ARG A 110 -8.71 -27.27 -38.61
N VAL A 111 -9.75 -26.48 -38.91
CA VAL A 111 -10.01 -25.09 -39.42
C VAL A 111 -11.50 -24.75 -39.12
N GLY A 112 -11.99 -23.50 -39.20
CA GLY A 112 -13.38 -23.18 -38.76
C GLY A 112 -14.08 -21.86 -39.19
N SER A 113 -13.67 -21.19 -40.27
CA SER A 113 -14.42 -20.19 -41.08
C SER A 113 -15.40 -19.13 -40.47
N LYS A 114 -15.00 -17.83 -40.59
CA LYS A 114 -15.84 -16.60 -40.80
C LYS A 114 -16.85 -16.17 -39.71
N LYS A 115 -17.04 -14.88 -39.39
CA LYS A 115 -16.80 -13.61 -40.13
C LYS A 115 -16.16 -12.52 -39.25
N GLU A 116 -15.51 -11.53 -39.87
CA GLU A 116 -15.20 -10.24 -39.24
C GLU A 116 -16.44 -9.33 -39.17
N ILE A 117 -16.50 -8.49 -38.14
CA ILE A 117 -17.09 -7.15 -38.17
C ILE A 117 -16.02 -6.19 -37.65
N GLN A 118 -15.63 -5.20 -38.45
CA GLN A 118 -14.65 -4.19 -38.06
C GLN A 118 -15.38 -2.99 -37.47
N GLU A 119 -15.51 -2.94 -36.14
CA GLU A 119 -15.84 -1.68 -35.46
C GLU A 119 -14.61 -0.77 -35.40
N ALA A 120 -14.79 0.48 -35.79
CA ALA A 120 -13.70 1.45 -35.87
C ALA A 120 -13.22 1.82 -34.46
N LYS A 121 -11.97 1.45 -34.13
CA LYS A 121 -11.29 1.99 -32.95
C LYS A 121 -11.09 3.50 -33.11
N ALA A 122 -11.95 4.28 -32.45
CA ALA A 122 -11.74 5.72 -32.29
C ALA A 122 -10.37 5.97 -31.61
N PRO A 123 -9.61 7.00 -32.02
CA PRO A 123 -8.29 7.29 -31.47
C PRO A 123 -8.41 7.96 -30.08
N SER A 124 -8.64 7.16 -29.04
CA SER A 124 -8.69 7.64 -27.66
C SER A 124 -7.38 8.36 -27.28
N PRO A 125 -7.42 9.66 -26.93
CA PRO A 125 -6.22 10.36 -26.45
C PRO A 125 -5.79 9.73 -25.12
N SER A 126 -4.55 9.23 -25.08
CA SER A 126 -4.11 8.35 -24.00
C SER A 126 -3.94 9.07 -22.66
N ILE A 127 -4.36 8.42 -21.58
CA ILE A 127 -4.22 8.89 -20.19
C ILE A 127 -2.73 9.21 -19.87
N ASN A 128 -1.80 8.40 -20.39
CA ASN A 128 -0.35 8.64 -20.29
C ASN A 128 0.12 9.98 -20.89
N ARG A 129 -0.61 10.56 -21.86
CA ARG A 129 -0.29 11.89 -22.40
C ARG A 129 -0.72 13.00 -21.43
N GLN A 130 -1.86 12.84 -20.76
CA GLN A 130 -2.37 13.80 -19.78
C GLN A 130 -1.48 13.84 -18.52
N THR A 131 -1.13 12.67 -17.97
CA THR A 131 -0.25 12.58 -16.78
C THR A 131 1.17 13.11 -17.05
N SER A 132 1.67 13.00 -18.29
CA SER A 132 2.93 13.66 -18.69
C SER A 132 2.82 15.18 -18.66
N ILE A 133 1.79 15.75 -19.29
CA ILE A 133 1.58 17.21 -19.34
C ILE A 133 1.41 17.79 -17.93
N GLU A 134 0.67 17.10 -17.07
CA GLU A 134 0.51 17.49 -15.67
C GLU A 134 1.81 17.37 -14.86
N THR A 135 2.58 16.29 -15.06
CA THR A 135 3.91 16.13 -14.45
C THR A 135 4.83 17.29 -14.83
N ASP A 136 4.83 17.73 -16.09
CA ASP A 136 5.67 18.83 -16.56
C ASP A 136 5.18 20.19 -16.03
N ARG A 137 3.86 20.40 -15.91
CA ARG A 137 3.27 21.58 -15.27
C ARG A 137 3.69 21.67 -13.80
N VAL A 138 3.42 20.64 -13.01
CA VAL A 138 3.72 20.61 -11.57
C VAL A 138 5.23 20.69 -11.32
N SER A 139 6.06 20.12 -12.21
CA SER A 139 7.52 20.27 -12.13
C SER A 139 7.98 21.73 -12.32
N LYS A 140 7.36 22.50 -13.22
CA LYS A 140 7.66 23.93 -13.41
C LYS A 140 7.20 24.75 -12.21
N GLU A 141 5.97 24.56 -11.77
CA GLU A 141 5.38 25.25 -10.61
C GLU A 141 6.23 25.02 -9.34
N PHE A 142 6.65 23.78 -9.08
CA PHE A 142 7.48 23.43 -7.92
C PHE A 142 8.88 24.07 -7.97
N ILE A 143 9.54 24.04 -9.14
CA ILE A 143 10.84 24.69 -9.34
C ILE A 143 10.73 26.22 -9.18
N GLU A 144 9.65 26.82 -9.67
CA GLU A 144 9.42 28.26 -9.56
C GLU A 144 9.12 28.69 -8.12
N PHE A 145 8.25 27.98 -7.42
CA PHE A 145 7.97 28.17 -5.99
C PHE A 145 9.26 28.10 -5.15
N LEU A 146 10.08 27.07 -5.33
CA LEU A 146 11.30 26.88 -4.53
C LEU A 146 12.38 27.95 -4.77
N LYS A 147 12.38 28.68 -5.90
CA LYS A 147 13.30 29.83 -6.10
C LYS A 147 13.12 30.91 -5.03
N THR A 148 11.91 31.09 -4.52
CA THR A 148 11.60 32.08 -3.45
C THR A 148 12.25 31.75 -2.10
N PHE A 149 12.79 30.54 -1.95
CA PHE A 149 13.51 30.07 -0.76
C PHE A 149 15.04 29.92 -0.99
N HIS A 150 15.55 30.40 -2.13
CA HIS A 150 16.97 30.47 -2.48
C HIS A 150 17.76 29.18 -2.16
N LYS A 151 18.77 29.25 -1.27
CA LYS A 151 19.62 28.11 -0.89
C LYS A 151 18.84 26.96 -0.25
N THR A 152 17.84 27.28 0.59
CA THR A 152 16.97 26.29 1.23
C THR A 152 16.10 25.58 0.19
N GLY A 153 15.53 26.34 -0.75
CA GLY A 153 14.73 25.79 -1.86
C GLY A 153 15.53 24.86 -2.77
N GLN A 154 16.77 25.22 -3.11
CA GLN A 154 17.66 24.37 -3.91
C GLN A 154 17.97 23.03 -3.23
N GLU A 155 18.18 23.03 -1.91
CA GLU A 155 18.47 21.83 -1.12
C GLU A 155 17.21 20.97 -0.91
N ILE A 156 16.03 21.57 -0.74
CA ILE A 156 14.73 20.88 -0.76
C ILE A 156 14.52 20.18 -2.11
N TYR A 157 14.72 20.88 -3.23
CA TYR A 157 14.56 20.32 -4.58
C TYR A 157 15.48 19.11 -4.79
N LYS A 158 16.75 19.21 -4.36
CA LYS A 158 17.73 18.11 -4.42
C LYS A 158 17.29 16.90 -3.60
N GLN A 159 16.86 17.10 -2.35
CA GLN A 159 16.36 16.00 -1.50
C GLN A 159 15.09 15.35 -2.11
N THR A 160 14.19 16.15 -2.66
CA THR A 160 12.95 15.67 -3.28
C THR A 160 13.22 14.86 -4.57
N LYS A 161 14.27 15.21 -5.34
CA LYS A 161 14.74 14.36 -6.47
C LYS A 161 15.33 13.04 -5.99
N MET A 162 16.25 13.08 -5.01
CA MET A 162 16.88 11.89 -4.42
C MET A 162 15.85 10.93 -3.81
N PHE A 163 14.79 11.46 -3.20
CA PHE A 163 13.66 10.68 -2.72
C PHE A 163 12.90 9.98 -3.86
N LEU A 164 12.55 10.69 -4.94
CA LEU A 164 11.86 10.08 -6.10
C LEU A 164 12.72 9.03 -6.81
N GLU A 165 14.04 9.21 -6.85
CA GLU A 165 15.00 8.21 -7.33
C GLU A 165 15.02 6.98 -6.41
N THR A 166 15.05 7.18 -5.08
CA THR A 166 14.95 6.11 -4.08
C THR A 166 13.63 5.33 -4.22
N MET A 167 12.49 6.01 -4.39
CA MET A 167 11.19 5.37 -4.57
C MET A 167 11.11 4.55 -5.86
N HIS A 168 11.79 4.97 -6.94
CA HIS A 168 11.87 4.15 -8.15
C HIS A 168 12.58 2.80 -7.91
N TYR A 169 13.62 2.76 -7.08
CA TYR A 169 14.27 1.50 -6.67
C TYR A 169 13.46 0.70 -5.63
N LYS A 170 12.60 1.37 -4.84
CA LYS A 170 11.73 0.74 -3.82
C LYS A 170 10.34 0.34 -4.34
N ARG A 171 10.01 0.59 -5.61
CA ARG A 171 8.66 0.35 -6.18
C ARG A 171 8.16 -1.10 -6.04
N ASP A 172 9.10 -2.05 -5.95
CA ASP A 172 8.85 -3.50 -5.90
C ASP A 172 8.76 -4.01 -4.42
N LEU A 173 8.85 -3.11 -3.43
CA LEU A 173 8.61 -3.37 -1.99
C LEU A 173 7.11 -3.29 -1.64
N SER A 174 6.74 -3.66 -0.40
CA SER A 174 5.34 -3.58 0.06
C SER A 174 4.83 -2.12 0.06
N ILE A 175 3.51 -1.94 -0.04
CA ILE A 175 2.91 -0.58 -0.03
C ILE A 175 3.08 0.07 1.34
N GLU A 176 3.14 -0.72 2.42
CA GLU A 176 3.47 -0.29 3.77
C GLU A 176 4.91 0.23 3.84
N GLU A 177 5.90 -0.49 3.28
CA GLU A 177 7.31 -0.05 3.26
C GLU A 177 7.53 1.19 2.38
N GLN A 178 6.79 1.30 1.27
CA GLN A 178 6.77 2.49 0.43
C GLN A 178 6.11 3.69 1.14
N SER A 179 5.07 3.44 1.94
CA SER A 179 4.42 4.44 2.79
C SER A 179 5.33 4.90 3.92
N GLU A 180 5.94 3.99 4.68
CA GLU A 180 6.95 4.27 5.71
C GLU A 180 8.07 5.16 5.13
N CYS A 181 8.66 4.76 4.00
CA CYS A 181 9.72 5.55 3.34
C CYS A 181 9.28 6.96 2.91
N THR A 182 8.00 7.15 2.57
CA THR A 182 7.43 8.46 2.19
C THR A 182 7.18 9.32 3.42
N GLN A 183 6.70 8.71 4.51
CA GLN A 183 6.44 9.40 5.78
C GLN A 183 7.74 9.82 6.48
N ASP A 184 8.77 8.96 6.44
CA ASP A 184 10.12 9.28 6.90
C ASP A 184 10.70 10.48 6.13
N PHE A 185 10.53 10.49 4.80
CA PHE A 185 10.95 11.62 3.97
C PHE A 185 10.27 12.93 4.40
N TYR A 186 8.95 12.93 4.60
CA TYR A 186 8.22 14.10 5.07
C TYR A 186 8.73 14.62 6.43
N GLN A 187 8.88 13.73 7.41
CA GLN A 187 9.35 14.09 8.75
C GLN A 187 10.78 14.67 8.69
N ASN A 188 11.68 14.01 7.95
CA ASN A 188 13.08 14.45 7.79
C ASN A 188 13.21 15.82 7.12
N VAL A 189 12.38 16.12 6.11
CA VAL A 189 12.42 17.42 5.41
C VAL A 189 11.85 18.53 6.28
N ALA A 190 10.70 18.30 6.93
CA ALA A 190 10.08 19.27 7.84
C ALA A 190 11.02 19.64 9.01
N GLU A 191 11.61 18.65 9.68
CA GLU A 191 12.57 18.87 10.77
C GLU A 191 13.82 19.61 10.28
N ARG A 192 14.36 19.26 9.10
CA ARG A 192 15.55 19.92 8.52
C ARG A 192 15.29 21.38 8.15
N MET A 193 14.08 21.71 7.69
CA MET A 193 13.66 23.08 7.39
C MET A 193 13.52 23.95 8.65
N GLN A 194 13.06 23.37 9.76
CA GLN A 194 13.01 24.06 11.06
C GLN A 194 14.42 24.23 11.64
N THR A 195 15.17 23.13 11.82
CA THR A 195 16.47 23.10 12.50
C THR A 195 17.59 23.83 11.75
N ARG A 196 17.72 23.64 10.42
CA ARG A 196 18.79 24.23 9.59
C ARG A 196 18.31 25.40 8.75
N GLY A 197 17.08 25.32 8.23
CA GLY A 197 16.52 26.34 7.35
C GLY A 197 16.01 27.60 8.07
N LYS A 198 15.71 27.50 9.38
CA LYS A 198 15.06 28.55 10.19
C LYS A 198 13.77 29.09 9.53
N VAL A 199 13.04 28.22 8.83
CA VAL A 199 11.82 28.59 8.10
C VAL A 199 10.66 28.75 9.09
N PRO A 200 9.87 29.85 9.05
CA PRO A 200 8.68 30.01 9.89
C PRO A 200 7.66 28.88 9.68
N PRO A 201 6.94 28.40 10.71
CA PRO A 201 6.00 27.27 10.60
C PRO A 201 4.95 27.40 9.48
N GLU A 202 4.33 28.57 9.33
CA GLU A 202 3.37 28.88 8.24
C GLU A 202 3.95 28.73 6.82
N ARG A 203 5.28 28.85 6.69
CA ARG A 203 6.00 28.61 5.44
C ARG A 203 6.49 27.18 5.31
N VAL A 204 6.73 26.47 6.42
CA VAL A 204 7.01 25.03 6.42
C VAL A 204 5.82 24.28 5.83
N GLU A 205 4.61 24.51 6.35
CA GLU A 205 3.36 23.92 5.86
C GLU A 205 3.19 24.09 4.34
N LYS A 206 3.23 25.34 3.85
CA LYS A 206 3.13 25.65 2.41
C LYS A 206 4.23 25.05 1.54
N ILE A 207 5.41 24.78 2.09
CA ILE A 207 6.46 24.03 1.37
C ILE A 207 6.13 22.54 1.34
N MET A 208 5.65 21.96 2.45
CA MET A 208 5.23 20.56 2.51
C MET A 208 4.09 20.28 1.53
N ASP A 209 3.10 21.17 1.42
CA ASP A 209 2.01 21.06 0.43
C ASP A 209 2.54 20.95 -1.02
N GLN A 210 3.53 21.79 -1.37
CA GLN A 210 4.13 21.79 -2.71
C GLN A 210 5.04 20.57 -2.93
N ILE A 211 5.69 20.07 -1.88
CA ILE A 211 6.45 18.80 -1.93
C ILE A 211 5.48 17.64 -2.16
N GLU A 212 4.41 17.52 -1.37
CA GLU A 212 3.40 16.46 -1.50
C GLU A 212 2.79 16.48 -2.91
N LYS A 213 2.30 17.63 -3.36
CA LYS A 213 1.79 17.81 -4.73
C LYS A 213 2.82 17.34 -5.78
N TYR A 214 4.07 17.78 -5.68
CA TYR A 214 5.10 17.42 -6.67
C TYR A 214 5.52 15.94 -6.63
N ILE A 215 5.60 15.29 -5.47
CA ILE A 215 5.93 13.86 -5.41
C ILE A 215 4.73 13.01 -5.78
N MET A 216 3.53 13.32 -5.27
CA MET A 216 2.33 12.50 -5.48
C MET A 216 1.87 12.54 -6.93
N THR A 217 1.87 13.70 -7.62
CA THR A 217 1.62 13.76 -9.07
C THR A 217 2.53 12.83 -9.87
N ARG A 218 3.77 12.57 -9.40
CA ARG A 218 4.77 11.74 -10.10
C ARG A 218 4.75 10.27 -9.68
N LEU A 219 4.36 9.99 -8.43
CA LEU A 219 4.27 8.65 -7.85
C LEU A 219 2.88 7.99 -8.00
N TYR A 220 1.79 8.76 -8.18
CA TYR A 220 0.40 8.29 -8.20
C TYR A 220 0.21 6.99 -9.00
N LYS A 221 0.68 6.97 -10.26
CA LYS A 221 0.64 5.82 -11.19
C LYS A 221 1.43 4.56 -10.76
N TYR A 222 2.07 4.59 -9.60
CA TYR A 222 2.80 3.46 -8.98
C TYR A 222 2.27 3.11 -7.59
N VAL A 223 1.73 4.09 -6.84
CA VAL A 223 1.32 3.93 -5.42
C VAL A 223 -0.20 3.98 -5.20
N PHE A 224 -1.00 4.38 -6.18
CA PHE A 224 -2.46 4.40 -6.09
C PHE A 224 -3.06 3.07 -6.59
N CYS A 225 -3.84 2.40 -5.75
CA CYS A 225 -4.48 1.10 -6.03
C CYS A 225 -3.53 0.07 -6.72
N PRO A 226 -2.35 -0.22 -6.16
CA PRO A 226 -1.35 -1.06 -6.81
C PRO A 226 -1.80 -2.54 -6.84
N GLU A 227 -1.49 -3.23 -7.95
CA GLU A 227 -1.90 -4.63 -8.24
C GLU A 227 -1.45 -5.66 -7.17
N THR A 228 -0.47 -5.31 -6.33
CA THR A 228 0.03 -6.11 -5.22
C THR A 228 -0.90 -6.14 -4.00
N THR A 229 -1.96 -5.32 -3.97
CA THR A 229 -2.89 -5.18 -2.83
C THR A 229 -4.28 -5.80 -3.09
N ASP A 230 -5.20 -5.59 -2.16
CA ASP A 230 -6.62 -5.86 -2.31
C ASP A 230 -7.47 -4.58 -2.46
N ASP A 231 -6.86 -3.42 -2.76
CA ASP A 231 -7.54 -2.13 -2.92
C ASP A 231 -8.68 -2.19 -3.96
N GLU A 232 -8.43 -2.67 -5.18
CA GLU A 232 -9.49 -2.83 -6.20
C GLU A 232 -10.63 -3.74 -5.72
N LYS A 233 -10.31 -4.77 -4.92
CA LYS A 233 -11.28 -5.72 -4.38
C LYS A 233 -12.15 -5.05 -3.30
N LYS A 234 -11.55 -4.20 -2.47
CA LYS A 234 -12.23 -3.34 -1.48
C LYS A 234 -13.10 -2.30 -2.17
N ASP A 235 -12.59 -1.62 -3.19
CA ASP A 235 -13.34 -0.62 -3.99
C ASP A 235 -14.56 -1.23 -4.67
N LEU A 236 -14.40 -2.40 -5.32
CA LEU A 236 -15.52 -3.13 -5.89
C LEU A 236 -16.51 -3.63 -4.82
N ALA A 237 -16.06 -3.95 -3.61
CA ALA A 237 -16.92 -4.35 -2.51
C ALA A 237 -17.71 -3.16 -1.94
N ILE A 238 -17.07 -2.02 -1.66
CA ILE A 238 -17.75 -0.82 -1.14
C ILE A 238 -18.67 -0.20 -2.19
N GLN A 239 -18.28 -0.18 -3.47
CA GLN A 239 -19.16 0.27 -4.55
C GLN A 239 -20.42 -0.61 -4.68
N LYS A 240 -20.29 -1.94 -4.56
CA LYS A 240 -21.44 -2.86 -4.51
C LYS A 240 -22.30 -2.61 -3.26
N ARG A 241 -21.67 -2.36 -2.09
CA ARG A 241 -22.38 -2.08 -0.84
C ARG A 241 -23.17 -0.77 -0.89
N ILE A 242 -22.58 0.32 -1.40
CA ILE A 242 -23.26 1.61 -1.60
C ILE A 242 -24.42 1.44 -2.59
N ARG A 243 -24.20 0.76 -3.72
CA ARG A 243 -25.27 0.46 -4.69
C ARG A 243 -26.43 -0.34 -4.09
N ALA A 244 -26.16 -1.26 -3.16
CA ALA A 244 -27.17 -2.03 -2.43
C ALA A 244 -27.89 -1.24 -1.31
N LEU A 245 -27.49 0.02 -1.06
CA LEU A 245 -28.09 0.93 -0.08
C LEU A 245 -28.86 2.09 -0.73
N HIS A 246 -29.18 2.00 -2.03
CA HIS A 246 -29.93 3.01 -2.80
C HIS A 246 -31.35 3.36 -2.26
N TRP A 247 -31.81 2.64 -1.25
CA TRP A 247 -33.12 2.78 -0.60
C TRP A 247 -33.06 3.56 0.72
N VAL A 248 -31.86 3.87 1.22
CA VAL A 248 -31.65 4.67 2.44
C VAL A 248 -31.96 6.13 2.14
N THR A 249 -32.79 6.76 2.97
CA THR A 249 -33.17 8.18 2.81
C THR A 249 -32.52 9.08 3.88
N PRO A 250 -32.39 10.39 3.66
CA PRO A 250 -31.86 11.33 4.66
C PRO A 250 -32.57 11.24 6.02
N GLN A 251 -33.89 10.98 6.00
CA GLN A 251 -34.71 10.88 7.21
C GLN A 251 -34.47 9.58 8.00
N MET A 252 -33.93 8.52 7.37
CA MET A 252 -33.48 7.31 8.08
C MET A 252 -32.16 7.52 8.82
N LEU A 253 -31.33 8.42 8.33
CA LEU A 253 -30.04 8.79 8.91
C LEU A 253 -30.15 10.04 9.82
N CYS A 254 -31.37 10.56 10.03
CA CYS A 254 -31.65 11.79 10.77
C CYS A 254 -30.86 13.02 10.29
N VAL A 255 -30.51 13.06 9.00
CA VAL A 255 -29.69 14.13 8.40
C VAL A 255 -30.46 15.45 8.39
N PRO A 256 -29.91 16.54 8.97
CA PRO A 256 -30.61 17.82 9.12
C PRO A 256 -30.54 18.69 7.84
N VAL A 257 -30.92 18.12 6.71
CA VAL A 257 -30.87 18.74 5.37
C VAL A 257 -32.27 18.67 4.75
N ASN A 258 -32.76 19.77 4.18
CA ASN A 258 -34.00 19.78 3.39
C ASN A 258 -33.70 20.10 1.92
N GLU A 259 -33.64 19.06 1.09
CA GLU A 259 -33.39 19.14 -0.36
C GLU A 259 -34.58 19.71 -1.15
N GLU A 260 -35.74 19.95 -0.52
CA GLU A 260 -36.85 20.74 -1.12
C GLU A 260 -36.47 22.22 -1.33
N ILE A 261 -35.43 22.71 -0.63
CA ILE A 261 -34.89 24.06 -0.78
C ILE A 261 -33.83 24.03 -1.89
N SER A 262 -34.05 24.77 -2.99
CA SER A 262 -33.16 24.75 -4.17
C SER A 262 -31.69 24.98 -3.81
N GLU A 263 -31.39 26.00 -3.00
CA GLU A 263 -30.01 26.32 -2.58
C GLU A 263 -29.33 25.16 -1.83
N VAL A 264 -30.11 24.41 -1.05
CA VAL A 264 -29.63 23.24 -0.30
C VAL A 264 -29.40 22.06 -1.25
N SER A 265 -30.30 21.85 -2.22
CA SER A 265 -30.11 20.84 -3.27
C SER A 265 -28.87 21.14 -4.12
N ASP A 266 -28.66 22.40 -4.52
CA ASP A 266 -27.46 22.84 -5.24
C ASP A 266 -26.17 22.61 -4.42
N MET A 267 -26.20 22.81 -3.10
CA MET A 267 -25.08 22.49 -2.21
C MET A 267 -24.83 20.98 -2.08
N VAL A 268 -25.88 20.16 -2.03
CA VAL A 268 -25.76 18.68 -2.03
C VAL A 268 -25.16 18.19 -3.35
N VAL A 269 -25.62 18.71 -4.51
CA VAL A 269 -25.06 18.37 -5.82
C VAL A 269 -23.59 18.77 -5.90
N LYS A 270 -23.22 19.97 -5.45
CA LYS A 270 -21.82 20.42 -5.38
C LYS A 270 -20.94 19.52 -4.51
N ALA A 271 -21.43 19.11 -3.34
CA ALA A 271 -20.73 18.19 -2.46
C ALA A 271 -20.54 16.78 -3.08
N ILE A 272 -21.46 16.34 -3.93
CA ILE A 272 -21.36 15.09 -4.69
C ILE A 272 -20.37 15.22 -5.88
N THR A 273 -20.32 16.38 -6.56
CA THR A 273 -19.47 16.59 -7.74
C THR A 273 -18.08 17.13 -7.44
N GLY A 274 -17.83 17.67 -6.24
CA GLY A 274 -16.58 18.33 -5.85
C GLY A 274 -16.36 19.69 -6.54
N GLN A 275 -17.41 20.52 -6.63
CA GLN A 275 -17.41 21.83 -7.32
C GLN A 275 -17.79 22.99 -6.39
#